data_AF-E3E5J7-F1
#
_entry.id   AF-E3E5J7-F1
#
_cell.length_a   1.000
_cell.length_b   1.000
_cell.length_c   1.000
_cell.angle_alpha   90.00
_cell.angle_beta   90.00
_cell.angle_gamma   90.00
#
_symmetry.space_group_name_H-M   'P 1'
#
loop_
_entity.id
_entity.type
_entity.pdbx_description
1 polymer ?
#
loop_
_entity_poly.entity_id
_entity_poly.type
_entity_poly.pdbx_seq_one_letter_code
_entity_poly.pdbx_strand_id
1 'polypeptide(L)'
;MTNTISLPKQLNDVVEPIGMSNGLTSVFIEILAISGSLLAKTNREKELIIWLAQRDQSVVGIGTVGFDIDEMPWTIDSFESEKDFILDTISNAADGLGWEKLSYKPRQDWVVNCLNQFGLMIKAFNKEEVDMNNYTEWSEIEEGDDNPTIPRGYPKCEKHGIYLNCHGCILCNNGS
;
A
#
# COMPACT_ATOMS: atom_id res chain seq x y z
N MET A 1 -5.13 -17.44 10.54
CA MET A 1 -3.98 -16.76 9.95
C MET A 1 -4.30 -15.28 9.90
N THR A 2 -3.37 -14.46 10.36
CA THR A 2 -3.51 -13.01 10.54
C THR A 2 -2.46 -12.38 9.64
N ASN A 3 -2.79 -11.31 8.92
CA ASN A 3 -1.79 -10.54 8.18
C ASN A 3 -1.19 -9.54 9.16
N THR A 4 0.13 -9.46 9.19
CA THR A 4 0.85 -8.57 10.09
C THR A 4 1.61 -7.55 9.27
N ILE A 5 1.50 -6.28 9.66
CA ILE A 5 2.41 -5.22 9.22
C ILE A 5 3.32 -4.89 10.39
N SER A 6 4.63 -4.93 10.18
CA SER A 6 5.63 -4.70 11.25
C SER A 6 6.66 -3.66 10.83
N LEU A 7 7.38 -3.11 11.80
CA LEU A 7 8.62 -2.40 11.51
C LEU A 7 9.73 -3.42 11.18
N PRO A 8 10.84 -3.00 10.56
CA PRO A 8 11.98 -3.89 10.44
C PRO A 8 12.46 -4.36 11.82
N LYS A 9 13.10 -5.53 11.89
CA LYS A 9 13.46 -6.19 13.15
C LYS A 9 14.19 -5.30 14.15
N GLN A 10 15.06 -4.40 13.67
CA GLN A 10 15.77 -3.44 14.51
C GLN A 10 14.89 -2.40 15.22
N LEU A 11 13.66 -2.19 14.75
CA LEU A 11 12.71 -1.20 15.24
C LEU A 11 11.42 -1.81 15.85
N ASN A 12 11.34 -3.14 15.97
CA ASN A 12 10.13 -3.83 16.43
C ASN A 12 9.65 -3.41 17.83
N ASP A 13 10.55 -2.97 18.71
CA ASP A 13 10.20 -2.55 20.07
C ASP A 13 9.77 -1.07 20.14
N VAL A 14 9.81 -0.33 19.02
CA VAL A 14 9.51 1.11 18.99
C VAL A 14 8.01 1.37 18.86
N VAL A 15 7.35 0.63 17.95
CA VAL A 15 5.91 0.73 17.70
C VAL A 15 5.37 -0.68 17.48
N GLU A 16 4.31 -1.03 18.20
CA GLU A 16 3.65 -2.34 18.10
C GLU A 16 3.18 -2.64 16.66
N PRO A 17 3.35 -3.88 16.17
CA PRO A 17 2.90 -4.28 14.85
C PRO A 17 1.36 -4.35 14.76
N ILE A 18 0.85 -4.28 13.53
CA ILE A 18 -0.59 -4.34 13.26
C ILE A 18 -0.96 -5.75 12.83
N GLY A 19 -1.73 -6.46 13.64
CA GLY A 19 -2.37 -7.72 13.25
C GLY A 19 -3.78 -7.49 12.73
N MET A 20 -4.06 -7.89 11.49
CA MET A 20 -5.39 -7.77 10.86
C MET A 20 -5.95 -9.11 10.39
N SER A 21 -7.27 -9.26 10.50
CA SER A 21 -7.98 -10.34 9.81
C SER A 21 -7.92 -10.11 8.29
N ASN A 22 -8.13 -11.16 7.51
CA ASN A 22 -8.11 -11.07 6.04
C ASN A 22 -9.07 -10.00 5.50
N GLY A 23 -10.32 -10.00 5.98
CA GLY A 23 -11.31 -9.00 5.58
C GLY A 23 -10.88 -7.58 5.96
N LEU A 24 -10.36 -7.37 7.18
CA LEU A 24 -9.89 -6.05 7.62
C LEU A 24 -8.68 -5.57 6.80
N THR A 25 -7.77 -6.49 6.47
CA THR A 25 -6.58 -6.20 5.65
C THR A 25 -6.98 -5.81 4.23
N SER A 26 -7.96 -6.52 3.63
CA SER A 26 -8.48 -6.18 2.30
C SER A 26 -8.97 -4.74 2.26
N VAL A 27 -9.85 -4.36 3.20
CA VAL A 27 -10.37 -2.98 3.26
C VAL A 27 -9.24 -1.97 3.47
N PHE A 28 -8.30 -2.28 4.38
CA PHE A 28 -7.17 -1.42 4.70
C PHE A 28 -6.31 -1.09 3.48
N ILE A 29 -5.95 -2.11 2.68
CA ILE A 29 -5.17 -1.92 1.45
C ILE A 29 -6.00 -1.19 0.39
N GLU A 30 -7.28 -1.52 0.24
CA GLU A 30 -8.18 -0.86 -0.72
C GLU A 30 -8.28 0.65 -0.48
N ILE A 31 -8.49 1.08 0.76
CA ILE A 31 -8.63 2.52 1.06
C ILE A 31 -7.31 3.28 0.91
N LEU A 32 -6.16 2.64 1.20
CA LEU A 32 -4.85 3.24 0.95
C LEU A 32 -4.62 3.39 -0.57
N ALA A 33 -4.96 2.36 -1.34
CA ALA A 33 -4.85 2.38 -2.79
C ALA A 33 -5.78 3.46 -3.40
N ILE A 34 -7.01 3.59 -2.90
CA ILE A 34 -7.96 4.63 -3.29
C ILE A 34 -7.40 6.03 -2.98
N SER A 35 -7.12 6.30 -1.70
CA SER A 35 -6.67 7.61 -1.21
C SER A 35 -5.40 8.04 -1.94
N GLY A 36 -4.41 7.16 -2.00
CA GLY A 36 -3.16 7.43 -2.68
C GLY A 36 -3.32 7.63 -4.18
N SER A 37 -4.22 6.90 -4.83
CA SER A 37 -4.50 7.11 -6.26
C SER A 37 -5.12 8.48 -6.54
N LEU A 38 -5.86 9.05 -5.60
CA LEU A 38 -6.41 10.40 -5.72
C LEU A 38 -5.35 11.49 -5.49
N LEU A 39 -4.36 11.21 -4.63
CA LEU A 39 -3.37 12.18 -4.20
C LEU A 39 -2.09 12.20 -5.05
N ALA A 40 -1.65 11.06 -5.59
CA ALA A 40 -0.37 10.92 -6.27
C ALA A 40 -0.25 11.79 -7.52
N LYS A 41 0.90 12.45 -7.65
CA LYS A 41 1.29 13.36 -8.73
C LYS A 41 2.59 12.91 -9.38
N THR A 42 3.59 12.56 -8.57
CA THR A 42 4.91 12.12 -9.04
C THR A 42 4.90 10.64 -9.39
N ASN A 43 5.90 10.18 -10.15
CA ASN A 43 6.00 8.75 -10.49
C ASN A 43 6.28 7.88 -9.27
N ARG A 44 7.09 8.38 -8.32
CA ARG A 44 7.41 7.69 -7.06
C ARG A 44 6.19 7.48 -6.18
N GLU A 45 5.36 8.51 -6.06
CA GLU A 45 4.07 8.40 -5.34
C GLU A 45 3.17 7.34 -5.99
N LYS A 46 3.09 7.30 -7.33
CA LYS A 46 2.29 6.29 -8.05
C LYS A 46 2.81 4.89 -7.81
N GLU A 47 4.13 4.70 -7.83
CA GLU A 47 4.78 3.41 -7.62
C GLU A 47 4.50 2.86 -6.21
N LEU A 48 4.59 3.71 -5.18
CA LEU A 48 4.22 3.33 -3.81
C LEU A 48 2.77 2.83 -3.72
N ILE A 49 1.85 3.50 -4.41
CA ILE A 49 0.44 3.10 -4.43
C ILE A 49 0.21 1.81 -5.22
N ILE A 50 0.92 1.62 -6.33
CA ILE A 50 0.88 0.37 -7.11
C ILE A 50 1.38 -0.79 -6.26
N TRP A 51 2.50 -0.62 -5.55
CA TRP A 51 3.05 -1.64 -4.64
C TRP A 51 2.05 -2.00 -3.54
N LEU A 52 1.42 -1.00 -2.89
CA LEU A 52 0.39 -1.25 -1.89
C LEU A 52 -0.78 -2.03 -2.50
N ALA A 53 -1.26 -1.61 -3.68
CA ALA A 53 -2.36 -2.28 -4.36
C ALA A 53 -2.03 -3.73 -4.78
N GLN A 54 -0.75 -4.11 -4.91
CA GLN A 54 -0.33 -5.49 -5.20
C GLN A 54 -0.46 -6.43 -4.01
N ARG A 55 -0.61 -5.89 -2.79
CA ARG A 55 -0.93 -6.66 -1.58
C ARG A 55 -2.43 -7.05 -1.57
N ASP A 56 -2.90 -7.56 -2.70
CA ASP A 56 -4.28 -7.96 -2.97
C ASP A 56 -4.49 -9.45 -2.69
N GLN A 57 -5.12 -9.75 -1.55
CA GLN A 57 -5.38 -11.12 -1.08
C GLN A 57 -6.25 -11.94 -2.03
N SER A 58 -7.04 -11.30 -2.90
CA SER A 58 -7.88 -12.01 -3.87
C SER A 58 -7.03 -12.68 -4.97
N VAL A 59 -5.80 -12.19 -5.17
CA VAL A 59 -4.88 -12.67 -6.21
C VAL A 59 -3.70 -13.44 -5.61
N VAL A 60 -3.04 -12.90 -4.58
CA VAL A 60 -1.79 -13.48 -4.04
C VAL A 60 -2.02 -14.53 -2.95
N GLY A 61 -3.28 -14.80 -2.62
CA GLY A 61 -3.68 -15.76 -1.61
C GLY A 61 -3.90 -15.16 -0.23
N ILE A 62 -4.61 -15.90 0.60
CA ILE A 62 -5.01 -15.47 1.93
C ILE A 62 -3.84 -15.63 2.91
N GLY A 63 -3.52 -14.57 3.66
CA GLY A 63 -2.51 -14.61 4.72
C GLY A 63 -1.08 -14.31 4.26
N THR A 64 -0.90 -13.85 3.02
CA THR A 64 0.41 -13.61 2.38
C THR A 64 0.68 -12.14 2.07
N VAL A 65 -0.17 -11.23 2.56
CA VAL A 65 -0.07 -9.79 2.25
C VAL A 65 0.44 -8.93 3.40
N GLY A 66 0.80 -9.56 4.53
CA GLY A 66 1.60 -8.88 5.53
C GLY A 66 2.97 -8.48 4.95
N PHE A 67 3.54 -7.40 5.46
CA PHE A 67 4.83 -6.89 5.01
C PHE A 67 5.49 -6.08 6.14
N ASP A 68 6.81 -6.01 6.12
CA ASP A 68 7.55 -5.09 6.99
C ASP A 68 7.72 -3.72 6.30
N ILE A 69 7.79 -2.62 7.05
CA ILE A 69 7.82 -1.27 6.46
C ILE A 69 9.02 -1.08 5.52
N ASP A 70 10.15 -1.73 5.79
CA ASP A 70 11.34 -1.69 4.92
C ASP A 70 11.15 -2.42 3.59
N GLU A 71 10.19 -3.35 3.48
CA GLU A 71 9.85 -4.02 2.21
C GLU A 71 9.11 -3.11 1.22
N MET A 72 8.53 -2.01 1.68
CA MET A 72 7.96 -1.00 0.78
C MET A 72 9.07 -0.43 -0.12
N PRO A 73 8.75 -0.03 -1.36
CA PRO A 73 9.75 0.26 -2.39
C PRO A 73 10.33 1.68 -2.23
N TRP A 74 10.82 2.00 -1.04
CA TRP A 74 11.40 3.30 -0.72
C TRP A 74 12.66 3.57 -1.54
N THR A 75 12.96 4.85 -1.76
CA THR A 75 14.27 5.26 -2.30
C THR A 75 14.98 6.26 -1.42
N ILE A 76 16.29 6.10 -1.28
CA ILE A 76 17.14 6.98 -0.45
C ILE A 76 17.03 8.45 -0.89
N ASP A 77 16.98 8.71 -2.20
CA ASP A 77 17.03 10.07 -2.74
C ASP A 77 15.74 10.86 -2.50
N SER A 78 14.57 10.20 -2.56
CA SER A 78 13.25 10.83 -2.33
C SER A 78 12.55 10.41 -1.03
N PHE A 79 13.25 9.70 -0.14
CA PHE A 79 12.68 9.10 1.07
C PHE A 79 11.75 10.03 1.85
N GLU A 80 12.18 11.25 2.20
CA GLU A 80 11.36 12.17 3.00
C GLU A 80 10.05 12.54 2.30
N SER A 81 10.10 12.82 0.99
CA SER A 81 8.90 13.12 0.21
C SER A 81 7.97 11.91 0.04
N GLU A 82 8.55 10.71 -0.07
CA GLU A 82 7.80 9.46 -0.13
C GLU A 82 7.11 9.17 1.22
N LYS A 83 7.82 9.37 2.33
CA LYS A 83 7.30 9.24 3.69
C LYS A 83 6.16 10.21 3.96
N ASP A 84 6.36 11.49 3.62
CA ASP A 84 5.32 12.52 3.74
C ASP A 84 4.07 12.15 2.91
N PHE A 85 4.25 11.70 1.67
CA PHE A 85 3.15 11.26 0.82
C PHE A 85 2.35 10.10 1.42
N ILE A 86 3.03 9.09 1.99
CA ILE A 86 2.36 7.96 2.63
C ILE A 86 1.60 8.43 3.88
N LEU A 87 2.18 9.33 4.68
CA LEU A 87 1.49 9.91 5.83
C LEU A 87 0.23 10.71 5.43
N ASP A 88 0.32 11.51 4.37
CA ASP A 88 -0.83 12.23 3.81
C ASP A 88 -1.89 11.26 3.30
N THR A 89 -1.49 10.19 2.62
CA THR A 89 -2.38 9.13 2.13
C THR A 89 -3.14 8.47 3.27
N ILE A 90 -2.44 8.12 4.35
CA ILE A 90 -3.00 7.52 5.57
C ILE A 90 -3.99 8.49 6.23
N SER A 91 -3.60 9.75 6.41
CA SER A 91 -4.48 10.75 7.06
C SER A 91 -5.76 10.96 6.27
N ASN A 92 -5.66 11.15 4.96
CA ASN A 92 -6.83 11.33 4.10
C ASN A 92 -7.71 10.07 4.04
N ALA A 93 -7.09 8.88 4.04
CA ALA A 93 -7.83 7.63 4.12
C ALA A 93 -8.59 7.51 5.45
N ALA A 94 -7.97 7.92 6.57
CA ALA A 94 -8.62 7.93 7.87
C ALA A 94 -9.78 8.94 7.95
N ASP A 95 -9.65 10.08 7.27
CA ASP A 95 -10.69 11.11 7.16
C ASP A 95 -11.84 10.74 6.20
N GLY A 96 -11.77 9.58 5.55
CA GLY A 96 -12.84 9.06 4.71
C GLY A 96 -12.67 9.30 3.21
N LEU A 97 -11.52 9.80 2.75
CA LEU A 97 -11.29 10.09 1.33
C LEU A 97 -11.45 8.81 0.47
N GLY A 98 -12.45 8.83 -0.41
CA GLY A 98 -12.66 7.78 -1.41
C GLY A 98 -13.41 6.54 -0.91
N TRP A 99 -13.90 6.53 0.32
CA TRP A 99 -14.65 5.39 0.88
C TRP A 99 -15.94 5.10 0.12
N GLU A 100 -16.51 6.10 -0.55
CA GLU A 100 -17.69 5.95 -1.41
C GLU A 100 -17.47 5.05 -2.62
N LYS A 101 -16.20 4.71 -2.94
CA LYS A 101 -15.83 3.79 -4.03
C LYS A 101 -15.94 2.32 -3.62
N LEU A 102 -16.03 2.02 -2.33
CA LEU A 102 -16.25 0.66 -1.84
C LEU A 102 -17.70 0.25 -2.13
N SER A 103 -17.90 -0.97 -2.63
CA SER A 103 -19.24 -1.53 -2.87
C SER A 103 -19.99 -1.92 -1.59
N TYR A 104 -19.32 -1.82 -0.44
CA TYR A 104 -19.80 -2.22 0.88
C TYR A 104 -19.44 -1.17 1.95
N LYS A 105 -20.08 -1.27 3.12
CA LYS A 105 -19.78 -0.41 4.27
C LYS A 105 -18.92 -1.15 5.29
N PRO A 106 -17.60 -0.87 5.36
CA PRO A 106 -16.73 -1.50 6.35
C PRO A 106 -17.00 -0.98 7.78
N ARG A 107 -16.46 -1.70 8.77
CA ARG A 107 -16.37 -1.21 10.16
C ARG A 107 -15.30 -0.12 10.24
N GLN A 108 -15.73 1.12 10.01
CA GLN A 108 -14.82 2.24 9.80
C GLN A 108 -13.85 2.47 10.97
N ASP A 109 -14.36 2.33 12.19
CA ASP A 109 -13.61 2.47 13.44
C ASP A 109 -12.40 1.53 13.50
N TRP A 110 -12.58 0.28 13.07
CA TRP A 110 -11.49 -0.71 13.08
C TRP A 110 -10.43 -0.38 12.04
N VAL A 111 -10.86 0.03 10.85
CA VAL A 111 -9.94 0.39 9.76
C VAL A 111 -9.15 1.65 10.12
N VAL A 112 -9.81 2.67 10.67
CA VAL A 112 -9.16 3.93 11.10
C VAL A 112 -8.15 3.68 12.22
N ASN A 113 -8.44 2.79 13.17
CA ASN A 113 -7.47 2.42 14.20
C ASN A 113 -6.21 1.79 13.59
N CYS A 114 -6.35 0.91 12.60
CA CYS A 114 -5.22 0.33 11.87
C CYS A 114 -4.44 1.39 11.07
N LEU A 115 -5.12 2.32 10.39
CA LEU A 115 -4.47 3.43 9.67
C LEU A 115 -3.65 4.31 10.61
N ASN A 116 -4.21 4.67 11.76
CA ASN A 116 -3.51 5.50 12.75
C ASN A 116 -2.26 4.79 13.28
N GLN A 117 -2.37 3.49 13.58
CA GLN A 117 -1.20 2.70 13.99
C GLN A 117 -0.16 2.60 12.87
N PHE A 118 -0.59 2.41 11.62
CA PHE A 118 0.31 2.37 10.48
C PHE A 118 1.02 3.71 10.29
N GLY A 119 0.32 4.82 10.49
CA GLY A 119 0.91 6.16 10.49
C GLY A 119 1.98 6.35 11.59
N LEU A 120 1.81 5.74 12.77
CA LEU A 120 2.85 5.75 13.81
C LEU A 120 4.10 4.96 13.38
N MET A 121 3.90 3.81 12.73
CA MET A 121 5.00 2.99 12.21
C MET A 121 5.77 3.74 11.11
N ILE A 122 5.06 4.33 10.14
CA ILE A 122 5.69 5.14 9.08
C ILE A 122 6.47 6.31 9.67
N LYS A 123 5.95 6.98 10.72
CA LYS A 123 6.68 8.05 11.42
C LYS A 123 7.98 7.57 12.06
N ALA A 124 7.99 6.37 12.63
CA ALA A 124 9.15 5.79 13.31
C ALA A 124 10.23 5.26 12.35
N PHE A 125 9.85 4.86 11.13
CA PHE A 125 10.77 4.38 10.10
C PHE A 125 11.60 5.53 9.52
N ASN A 126 12.93 5.41 9.45
CA ASN A 126 13.81 6.48 8.96
C ASN A 126 14.58 6.04 7.71
N LYS A 127 15.40 6.95 7.21
CA LYS A 127 16.12 6.78 5.96
C LYS A 127 17.22 5.73 6.08
N GLU A 128 17.78 5.59 7.28
CA GLU A 128 18.88 4.66 7.58
C GLU A 128 18.44 3.19 7.49
N GLU A 129 17.15 2.92 7.63
CA GLU A 129 16.57 1.58 7.52
C GLU A 129 16.08 1.23 6.11
N VAL A 130 16.24 2.13 5.13
CA VAL A 130 15.86 1.87 3.73
C VAL A 130 16.81 0.85 3.10
N ASP A 131 16.25 -0.28 2.66
CA ASP A 131 16.94 -1.23 1.78
C ASP A 131 16.53 -0.99 0.32
N MET A 132 17.45 -0.42 -0.47
CA MET A 132 17.23 -0.15 -1.89
C MET A 132 17.01 -1.42 -2.71
N ASN A 133 17.44 -2.59 -2.24
CA ASN A 133 17.23 -3.85 -2.96
C ASN A 133 15.75 -4.17 -3.09
N ASN A 134 14.93 -3.84 -2.08
CA ASN A 134 13.48 -4.05 -2.15
C ASN A 134 12.86 -3.28 -3.32
N TYR A 135 13.31 -2.06 -3.60
CA TYR A 135 12.88 -1.33 -4.78
C TYR A 135 13.47 -1.90 -6.07
N THR A 136 14.77 -2.21 -6.11
CA THR A 136 15.42 -2.76 -7.31
C THR A 136 14.77 -4.08 -7.73
N GLU A 137 14.67 -5.06 -6.84
CA GLU A 137 14.07 -6.36 -7.11
C GLU A 137 12.60 -6.25 -7.54
N TRP A 138 11.83 -5.37 -6.89
CA TRP A 138 10.42 -5.16 -7.24
C TRP A 138 10.22 -4.46 -8.60
N SER A 139 11.11 -3.52 -8.95
CA SER A 139 11.00 -2.71 -10.17
C SER A 139 11.70 -3.32 -11.38
N GLU A 140 12.36 -4.46 -11.22
CA GLU A 140 12.95 -5.21 -12.32
C GLU A 140 11.88 -5.60 -13.35
N ILE A 141 12.15 -5.28 -14.62
CA ILE A 141 11.30 -5.62 -15.75
C ILE A 141 12.08 -6.62 -16.60
N GLU A 142 11.56 -7.84 -16.71
CA GLU A 142 12.12 -8.83 -17.62
C GLU A 142 11.85 -8.45 -19.08
N GLU A 143 12.84 -8.67 -19.96
CA GLU A 143 12.66 -8.43 -21.38
C GLU A 143 11.53 -9.30 -21.94
N GLY A 144 10.53 -8.66 -22.55
CA GLY A 144 9.37 -9.35 -23.12
C GLY A 144 8.22 -9.61 -22.14
N ASP A 145 8.28 -9.06 -20.93
CA ASP A 145 7.14 -9.09 -20.01
C ASP A 145 6.04 -8.11 -20.48
N ASP A 146 4.91 -8.68 -20.89
CA ASP A 146 3.71 -7.95 -21.30
C ASP A 146 2.93 -7.37 -20.10
N ASN A 147 3.19 -7.83 -18.87
CA ASN A 147 2.52 -7.40 -17.65
C ASN A 147 3.51 -7.06 -16.52
N PRO A 148 4.38 -6.04 -16.72
CA PRO A 148 5.39 -5.68 -15.74
C PRO A 148 4.78 -5.33 -14.39
N THR A 149 5.53 -5.59 -13.32
CA THR A 149 5.16 -5.25 -11.93
C THR A 149 4.71 -3.80 -11.80
N ILE A 150 5.36 -2.88 -12.50
CA ILE A 150 4.94 -1.48 -12.62
C ILE A 150 4.37 -1.26 -14.03
N PRO A 151 3.04 -1.14 -14.20
CA PRO A 151 2.45 -0.94 -15.51
C PRO A 151 2.90 0.36 -16.19
N ARG A 152 3.31 0.25 -17.45
CA ARG A 152 3.82 1.36 -18.25
C ARG A 152 2.79 2.49 -18.35
N GLY A 153 3.20 3.71 -17.98
CA GLY A 153 2.35 4.90 -18.05
C GLY A 153 1.39 5.08 -16.87
N TYR A 154 1.46 4.22 -15.84
CA TYR A 154 0.64 4.29 -14.63
C TYR A 154 -0.87 4.40 -14.94
N PRO A 155 -1.43 3.48 -15.76
CA PRO A 155 -2.84 3.50 -16.12
C PRO A 155 -3.72 3.38 -14.87
N LYS A 156 -4.90 3.99 -14.93
CA LYS A 156 -5.92 3.88 -13.89
C LYS A 156 -7.10 3.06 -14.40
N CYS A 157 -7.75 2.34 -13.49
CA CYS A 157 -9.02 1.69 -13.75
C CYS A 157 -10.07 2.73 -14.16
N GLU A 158 -10.72 2.55 -15.32
CA GLU A 158 -11.77 3.45 -15.79
C GLU A 158 -12.98 3.52 -14.85
N LYS A 159 -13.31 2.40 -14.20
CA LYS A 159 -14.44 2.31 -13.26
C LYS A 159 -14.14 2.98 -11.92
N HIS A 160 -12.96 2.72 -11.36
CA HIS A 160 -12.65 3.09 -9.97
C HIS A 160 -11.73 4.31 -9.85
N GLY A 161 -10.96 4.64 -10.88
CA GLY A 161 -9.97 5.72 -10.86
C GLY A 161 -8.72 5.42 -10.02
N ILE A 162 -8.45 4.14 -9.76
CA ILE A 162 -7.32 3.63 -8.97
C ILE A 162 -6.23 3.14 -9.92
N TYR A 163 -4.96 3.33 -9.56
CA TYR A 163 -3.85 2.80 -10.37
C TYR A 163 -3.97 1.28 -10.54
N LEU A 164 -3.73 0.82 -11.77
CA LEU A 164 -3.64 -0.59 -12.08
C LEU A 164 -2.26 -1.11 -11.67
N ASN A 165 -2.23 -2.36 -11.23
CA ASN A 165 -1.00 -3.14 -11.07
C ASN A 165 -1.00 -4.32 -12.07
N CYS A 166 0.03 -5.18 -12.01
CA CYS A 166 0.14 -6.38 -12.86
C CYS A 166 -1.01 -7.40 -12.70
N HIS A 167 -1.85 -7.25 -11.67
CA HIS A 167 -3.06 -8.04 -11.42
C HIS A 167 -4.36 -7.27 -11.72
N GLY A 168 -4.28 -6.07 -12.31
CA GLY A 168 -5.43 -5.24 -12.62
C GLY A 168 -5.80 -4.29 -11.48
N CYS A 169 -7.10 -4.14 -11.22
CA CYS A 169 -7.62 -3.21 -10.21
C CYS A 169 -8.07 -3.96 -8.97
N ILE A 170 -7.48 -3.61 -7.81
CA ILE A 170 -7.78 -4.25 -6.51
C ILE A 170 -9.29 -4.28 -6.19
N LEU A 171 -10.04 -3.23 -6.53
CA LEU A 171 -11.49 -3.21 -6.30
C LEU A 171 -12.26 -4.12 -7.27
N CYS A 172 -11.87 -4.16 -8.55
CA CYS A 172 -12.49 -5.08 -9.51
C CYS A 172 -12.27 -6.54 -9.10
N ASN A 173 -11.07 -6.86 -8.60
CA ASN A 173 -10.71 -8.21 -8.19
C ASN A 173 -11.55 -8.70 -7.00
N ASN A 174 -11.91 -7.78 -6.10
CA ASN A 174 -12.83 -8.04 -4.99
C ASN A 174 -14.33 -7.90 -5.35
N GLY A 175 -14.66 -7.79 -6.64
CA GLY A 175 -16.05 -7.75 -7.12
C GLY A 175 -16.78 -6.43 -6.85
N SER A 176 -16.04 -5.35 -6.55
CA SER A 176 -16.60 -3.99 -6.41
C SER A 176 -16.81 -3.32 -7.76
#